data_AF-A0A810CTX9-F1
#
_entry.id   AF-A0A810CTX9-F1
#
_cell.length_a   1.000
_cell.length_b   1.000
_cell.length_c   1.000
_cell.angle_alpha   90.00
_cell.angle_beta   90.00
_cell.angle_gamma   90.00
#
_symmetry.space_group_name_H-M   'P 1'
#
loop_
_entity.id
_entity.type
_entity.pdbx_description
1 polymer ?
#
loop_
_entity_poly.entity_id
_entity_poly.type
_entity_poly.pdbx_seq_one_letter_code
_entity_poly.pdbx_strand_id
1 'polypeptide(L)'
;MSVATTANQAPATAAETDPETLGWMKGFPPAPERTITFQDGSFRSFPELRWAWSNIRQLVPTVNVWRGAGPASPLPREDTTSARSPRPRWTAVP
;
A
#
# COMPACT_ATOMS: atom_id res chain seq x y z
N MET A 1 -5.44 -14.25 30.24
CA MET A 1 -5.01 -13.78 28.90
C MET A 1 -5.19 -12.27 28.91
N SER A 2 -4.14 -11.49 29.13
CA SER A 2 -4.23 -10.02 29.16
C SER A 2 -4.08 -9.48 27.75
N VAL A 3 -5.09 -8.80 27.22
CA VAL A 3 -4.98 -8.07 25.95
C VAL A 3 -4.33 -6.72 26.24
N ALA A 4 -3.15 -6.49 25.66
CA ALA A 4 -2.55 -5.16 25.67
C ALA A 4 -3.34 -4.27 24.70
N THR A 5 -3.97 -3.22 25.22
CA THR A 5 -4.54 -2.15 24.40
C THR A 5 -3.39 -1.42 23.71
N THR A 6 -3.19 -1.64 22.41
CA THR A 6 -2.20 -0.88 21.64
C THR A 6 -2.54 0.61 21.76
N ALA A 7 -1.58 1.41 22.21
CA ALA A 7 -1.75 2.85 22.32
C ALA A 7 -2.20 3.43 20.96
N ASN A 8 -3.09 4.42 21.02
CA ASN A 8 -3.67 5.14 19.90
C ASN A 8 -2.61 5.99 19.15
N GLN A 9 -1.68 5.33 18.46
CA GLN A 9 -0.76 5.99 17.53
C GLN A 9 -1.55 6.38 16.27
N ALA A 10 -1.44 7.64 15.88
CA ALA A 10 -1.95 8.07 14.59
C ALA A 10 -1.31 7.19 13.49
N PRO A 11 -2.10 6.66 12.54
CA PRO A 11 -1.55 5.85 11.47
C PRO A 11 -0.54 6.67 10.67
N ALA A 12 0.61 6.07 10.36
CA ALA A 12 1.63 6.71 9.54
C ALA A 12 1.04 7.14 8.19
N THR A 13 1.48 8.29 7.71
CA THR A 13 1.06 8.83 6.43
C THR A 13 1.64 8.02 5.27
N ALA A 14 1.05 8.20 4.08
CA ALA A 14 1.55 7.56 2.87
C ALA A 14 3.00 7.98 2.53
N ALA A 15 3.36 9.23 2.85
CA ALA A 15 4.71 9.77 2.59
C ALA A 15 5.76 9.18 3.56
N GLU A 16 5.42 9.04 4.85
CA GLU A 16 6.32 8.45 5.86
C GLU A 16 6.61 6.97 5.60
N THR A 17 5.77 6.31 4.81
CA THR A 17 5.84 4.88 4.53
C THR A 17 6.11 4.60 3.05
N ASP A 18 6.52 5.61 2.29
CA ASP A 18 6.84 5.45 0.88
C ASP A 18 8.06 4.52 0.71
N PRO A 19 7.88 3.37 0.02
CA PRO A 19 8.97 2.41 -0.12
C PRO A 19 10.16 2.93 -0.91
N GLU A 20 9.96 3.88 -1.83
CA GLU A 20 11.06 4.49 -2.57
C GLU A 20 11.90 5.40 -1.69
N THR A 21 11.25 6.23 -0.87
CA THR A 21 11.90 7.12 0.12
C THR A 21 12.62 6.32 1.21
N LEU A 22 12.01 5.22 1.69
CA LEU A 22 12.65 4.31 2.67
C LEU A 22 13.78 3.46 2.07
N GLY A 23 13.87 3.37 0.74
CA GLY A 23 14.94 2.70 0.03
C GLY A 23 14.88 1.17 0.09
N TRP A 24 13.68 0.60 0.25
CA TRP A 24 13.51 -0.86 0.24
C TRP A 24 13.96 -1.46 -1.09
N MET A 25 14.76 -2.53 -1.02
CA MET A 25 15.22 -3.31 -2.17
C MET A 25 15.93 -2.48 -3.26
N LYS A 26 16.55 -1.35 -2.89
CA LYS A 26 17.41 -0.55 -3.79
C LYS A 26 18.84 -1.12 -3.83
N GLY A 27 19.42 -1.14 -5.03
CA GLY A 27 20.77 -1.64 -5.28
C GLY A 27 20.84 -3.16 -5.45
N PHE A 28 22.03 -3.67 -5.77
CA PHE A 28 22.28 -5.11 -5.87
C PHE A 28 23.69 -5.48 -5.36
N PRO A 29 23.79 -6.31 -4.31
CA PRO A 29 22.70 -6.76 -3.45
C PRO A 29 22.09 -5.58 -2.66
N PRO A 30 20.79 -5.59 -2.34
CA PRO A 30 20.21 -4.60 -1.45
C PRO A 30 20.88 -4.66 -0.07
N ALA A 31 20.87 -3.53 0.64
CA ALA A 31 21.43 -3.47 1.99
C ALA A 31 20.69 -4.45 2.92
N PRO A 32 21.38 -5.16 3.84
CA PRO A 32 20.75 -6.18 4.69
C PRO A 32 19.55 -5.68 5.48
N GLU A 33 19.63 -4.46 6.01
CA GLU A 33 18.56 -3.79 6.78
C GLU A 33 17.40 -3.28 5.91
N ARG A 34 17.57 -3.31 4.58
CA ARG A 34 16.57 -2.91 3.58
C ARG A 34 16.19 -4.05 2.63
N THR A 35 16.52 -5.27 3.03
CA THR A 35 16.20 -6.49 2.28
C THR A 35 14.88 -7.05 2.76
N ILE A 36 13.95 -7.24 1.84
CA ILE A 36 12.65 -7.85 2.09
C ILE A 36 12.69 -9.29 1.61
N THR A 37 12.34 -10.25 2.47
CA THR A 37 12.31 -11.67 2.09
C THR A 37 10.99 -12.35 2.39
N PHE A 38 10.77 -13.50 1.75
CA PHE A 38 9.60 -14.34 2.05
C PHE A 38 9.80 -15.17 3.33
N GLN A 39 11.06 -15.54 3.59
CA GLN A 39 11.49 -16.55 4.54
C GLN A 39 11.40 -16.06 5.98
N ASP A 40 11.85 -14.83 6.24
CA ASP A 40 11.72 -14.16 7.54
C ASP A 40 10.34 -13.54 7.76
N GLY A 41 9.51 -13.50 6.71
CA GLY A 41 8.16 -12.97 6.73
C GLY A 41 8.05 -11.45 6.64
N SER A 42 9.16 -10.76 6.38
CA SER A 42 9.23 -9.30 6.33
C SER A 42 8.33 -8.72 5.23
N PHE A 43 8.09 -9.46 4.14
CA PHE A 43 7.15 -9.09 3.06
C PHE A 43 5.69 -8.83 3.50
N ARG A 44 5.33 -9.25 4.72
CA ARG A 44 3.99 -9.05 5.33
C ARG A 44 3.99 -7.93 6.37
N SER A 45 5.15 -7.45 6.78
CA SER A 45 5.34 -6.46 7.84
C SER A 45 5.13 -5.05 7.31
N PHE A 46 4.49 -4.19 8.10
CA PHE A 46 4.41 -2.77 7.77
C PHE A 46 5.68 -2.07 8.26
N PRO A 47 6.35 -1.21 7.46
CA PRO A 47 5.92 -0.67 6.17
C PRO A 47 6.35 -1.45 4.91
N GLU A 48 7.20 -2.47 5.05
CA GLU A 48 7.80 -3.26 3.96
C GLU A 48 6.80 -3.84 2.96
N LEU A 49 5.61 -4.25 3.43
CA LEU A 49 4.53 -4.79 2.62
C LEU A 49 4.12 -3.86 1.47
N ARG A 50 4.31 -2.53 1.61
CA ARG A 50 4.04 -1.53 0.57
C ARG A 50 4.91 -1.74 -0.67
N TRP A 51 6.17 -2.14 -0.49
CA TRP A 51 7.03 -2.55 -1.59
C TRP A 51 6.69 -3.96 -2.06
N ALA A 52 6.56 -4.89 -1.10
CA ALA A 52 6.50 -6.31 -1.38
C ALA A 52 5.31 -6.72 -2.24
N TRP A 53 4.11 -6.21 -1.97
CA TRP A 53 2.90 -6.65 -2.67
C TRP A 53 2.81 -6.12 -4.10
N SER A 54 3.44 -4.97 -4.36
CA SER A 54 3.62 -4.44 -5.72
C SER A 54 4.70 -5.20 -6.51
N ASN A 55 5.61 -5.92 -5.81
CA ASN A 55 6.78 -6.59 -6.40
C ASN A 55 6.83 -8.10 -6.11
N ILE A 56 5.72 -8.73 -5.75
CA ILE A 56 5.68 -10.07 -5.14
C ILE A 56 6.32 -11.17 -6.00
N ARG A 57 6.29 -11.00 -7.33
CA ARG A 57 6.91 -11.91 -8.31
C ARG A 57 8.43 -12.00 -8.16
N GLN A 58 9.08 -11.04 -7.51
CA GLN A 58 10.51 -11.09 -7.19
C GLN A 58 10.81 -11.95 -5.95
N LEU A 59 9.81 -12.21 -5.11
CA LEU A 59 9.98 -12.89 -3.81
C LEU A 59 9.57 -14.36 -3.85
N VAL A 60 8.60 -14.70 -4.69
CA VAL A 60 8.04 -16.06 -4.78
C VAL A 60 7.76 -16.48 -6.21
N PRO A 61 7.72 -17.79 -6.50
CA PRO A 61 7.26 -18.29 -7.79
C PRO A 61 5.84 -17.79 -8.08
N THR A 62 5.62 -17.30 -9.30
CA THR A 62 4.30 -16.91 -9.79
C THR A 62 4.09 -17.45 -11.19
N VAL A 63 2.83 -17.55 -11.60
CA VAL A 63 2.45 -17.89 -12.98
C VAL A 63 1.90 -16.66 -13.68
N ASN A 64 2.09 -16.58 -15.00
CA ASN A 64 1.41 -15.58 -15.81
C ASN A 64 -0.02 -16.03 -16.08
N VAL A 65 -0.99 -15.16 -15.82
CA VAL A 65 -2.39 -15.37 -16.18
C VAL A 65 -2.67 -14.60 -17.46
N TRP A 66 -3.10 -15.30 -18.51
CA TRP A 66 -3.42 -14.69 -19.78
C TRP A 66 -4.73 -13.89 -19.70
N ARG A 67 -4.75 -12.70 -20.31
CA ARG A 67 -5.91 -11.78 -20.31
C ARG A 67 -6.98 -12.09 -21.36
N GLY A 68 -6.80 -13.13 -22.17
CA GLY A 68 -7.64 -13.41 -23.34
C GLY A 68 -7.15 -12.75 -24.64
N ALA A 69 -7.79 -13.10 -25.76
CA ALA A 69 -7.41 -12.63 -27.10
C ALA A 69 -8.02 -11.26 -27.47
N GLY A 70 -9.08 -10.85 -26.78
CA GLY A 70 -9.79 -9.59 -27.04
C GLY A 70 -9.11 -8.36 -26.42
N PRO A 71 -9.53 -7.15 -26.83
CA PRO A 71 -9.10 -5.92 -26.19
C PRO A 71 -9.67 -5.79 -24.76
N ALA A 72 -9.07 -4.93 -23.94
CA ALA A 72 -9.63 -4.56 -22.64
C ALA A 72 -10.97 -3.82 -22.84
N SER A 73 -11.94 -4.06 -21.95
CA SER A 73 -13.19 -3.29 -21.94
C SER A 73 -12.92 -1.89 -21.39
N PRO A 74 -13.38 -0.81 -22.04
CA PRO A 74 -13.23 0.54 -21.52
C PRO A 74 -14.05 0.72 -20.24
N LEU A 75 -13.44 1.27 -19.19
CA LEU A 75 -14.15 1.71 -17.99
C LEU A 75 -14.57 3.17 -18.18
N PRO A 76 -15.88 3.50 -18.24
CA PRO A 76 -16.33 4.88 -18.31
C PRO A 76 -15.77 5.69 -17.14
N ARG A 77 -15.16 6.84 -17.46
CA ARG A 77 -14.65 7.79 -16.47
C ARG A 77 -15.79 8.66 -15.99
N GLU A 78 -16.36 8.31 -14.85
CA GLU A 78 -17.17 9.25 -14.07
C GLU A 78 -16.21 10.02 -13.16
N ASP A 79 -15.42 10.94 -13.76
CA ASP A 79 -14.55 11.85 -13.01
C ASP A 79 -15.44 12.91 -12.34
N THR A 80 -16.27 12.49 -11.37
CA THR A 80 -16.84 13.39 -10.39
C THR A 80 -15.67 13.83 -9.51
N THR A 81 -14.91 14.82 -10.00
CA THR A 81 -14.29 15.77 -9.09
C THR A 81 -15.43 16.23 -8.21
N SER A 82 -15.51 15.69 -7.00
CA SER A 82 -16.29 16.27 -5.94
C SER A 82 -15.65 17.64 -5.72
N ALA A 83 -16.06 18.62 -6.53
CA ALA A 83 -15.87 20.02 -6.24
C ALA A 83 -16.30 20.13 -4.80
N ARG A 84 -15.33 20.37 -3.92
CA ARG A 84 -15.45 20.40 -2.46
C ARG A 84 -16.83 20.94 -2.11
N SER A 85 -17.78 20.03 -1.85
CA SER A 85 -19.10 20.44 -1.43
C SER A 85 -18.83 21.23 -0.15
N PRO A 86 -19.31 22.48 -0.02
CA PRO A 86 -19.22 23.17 1.25
C PRO A 86 -19.92 22.26 2.24
N ARG A 87 -19.17 21.66 3.17
CA ARG A 87 -19.78 20.83 4.21
C ARG A 87 -20.92 21.65 4.79
N PRO A 88 -22.16 21.12 4.86
CA PRO A 88 -23.23 21.86 5.50
C PRO A 88 -22.76 22.22 6.90
N ARG A 89 -22.63 23.53 7.16
CA ARG A 89 -22.43 24.03 8.51
C ARG A 89 -23.75 23.71 9.21
N TRP A 90 -23.80 22.62 9.95
CA TRP A 90 -24.89 22.36 10.89
C TRP A 90 -24.84 23.47 11.92
N THR A 91 -25.53 24.58 11.64
CA THR A 91 -25.87 25.55 12.67
C THR A 91 -26.92 24.90 13.55
N ALA A 92 -26.55 24.64 14.81
CA ALA A 92 -27.53 24.35 15.84
C ALA A 92 -28.55 25.49 15.85
N VAL A 93 -29.83 25.13 15.66
CA VAL A 93 -30.96 26.03 15.92
C VAL A 93 -31.07 26.16 17.45
N PRO A 94 -31.26 27.38 18.00
CA PRO A 94 -31.34 27.60 19.45
C PRO A 94 -32.51 26.88 20.12
#